data_AF-A0A351MMS6-F1
#
_entry.id   AF-A0A351MMS6-F1
#
_cell.length_a   1.000
_cell.length_b   1.000
_cell.length_c   1.000
_cell.angle_alpha   90.00
_cell.angle_beta   90.00
_cell.angle_gamma   90.00
#
_symmetry.space_group_name_H-M   'P 1'
#
loop_
_entity.id
_entity.type
_entity.pdbx_description
1 polymer ?
#
loop_
_entity_poly.entity_id
_entity_poly.type
_entity_poly.pdbx_seq_one_letter_code
_entity_poly.pdbx_strand_id
1 'polypeptide(L)'
;ALGLEQMRAGHELEVRAAWYGLADARARFALAEGRVAALAEAHRVKQLQYDRQRVTLLDVEQTRLELQRAALDRTRALLDAHRALAEWRWATAE
;
A
#
# COMPACT_ATOMS: atom_id res chain seq x y z
N ALA A 1 -42.91 6.30 5.76
CA ALA A 1 -42.12 6.67 4.56
C ALA A 1 -40.72 7.14 4.94
N LEU A 2 -40.56 8.15 5.81
CA LEU A 2 -39.27 8.72 6.25
C LEU A 2 -38.19 7.70 6.71
N GLY A 3 -38.55 6.64 7.42
CA GLY A 3 -37.55 5.66 7.92
C GLY A 3 -36.87 4.83 6.81
N LEU A 4 -37.59 4.46 5.75
CA LEU A 4 -37.03 3.68 4.64
C LEU A 4 -36.10 4.52 3.76
N GLU A 5 -36.42 5.79 3.56
CA GLU A 5 -35.57 6.72 2.81
C GLU A 5 -34.28 7.04 3.58
N GLN A 6 -34.37 7.20 4.91
CA GLN A 6 -33.18 7.36 5.76
C GLN A 6 -32.29 6.12 5.76
N MET A 7 -32.87 4.91 5.82
CA MET A 7 -32.11 3.67 5.72
C MET A 7 -31.39 3.53 4.37
N ARG A 8 -32.07 3.85 3.26
CA ARG A 8 -31.44 3.84 1.93
C ARG A 8 -30.31 4.85 1.80
N ALA A 9 -30.50 6.07 2.28
CA ALA A 9 -29.46 7.09 2.26
C ALA A 9 -28.25 6.71 3.13
N GLY A 10 -28.50 6.10 4.30
CA GLY A 10 -27.43 5.57 5.16
C GLY A 10 -26.61 4.49 4.46
N HIS A 11 -27.28 3.50 3.87
CA HIS A 11 -26.62 2.44 3.13
C HIS A 11 -25.83 2.94 1.92
N GLU A 12 -26.37 3.90 1.16
CA GLU A 12 -25.64 4.51 0.03
C GLU A 12 -24.34 5.19 0.49
N LEU A 13 -24.37 5.89 1.64
CA LEU A 13 -23.19 6.52 2.21
C LEU A 13 -22.16 5.48 2.66
N GLU A 14 -22.59 4.36 3.25
CA GLU A 14 -21.70 3.26 3.68
C GLU A 14 -21.01 2.60 2.49
N VAL A 15 -21.75 2.26 1.44
CA VAL A 15 -21.20 1.71 0.18
C VAL A 15 -20.19 2.66 -0.43
N ARG A 16 -20.53 3.95 -0.47
CA ARG A 16 -19.66 4.99 -1.04
C ARG A 16 -18.38 5.16 -0.21
N ALA A 17 -18.48 5.19 1.12
CA ALA A 17 -17.33 5.27 2.01
C ALA A 17 -16.42 4.04 1.84
N ALA A 18 -16.99 2.84 1.78
CA ALA A 18 -16.24 1.61 1.59
C ALA A 18 -15.54 1.56 0.21
N TRP A 19 -16.17 2.09 -0.83
CA TRP A 19 -15.56 2.23 -2.15
C TRP A 19 -14.36 3.18 -2.14
N TYR A 20 -14.50 4.36 -1.53
CA TYR A 20 -13.38 5.31 -1.39
C TYR A 20 -12.24 4.70 -0.59
N GLY A 21 -12.55 4.00 0.50
CA GLY A 21 -11.55 3.29 1.32
C GLY A 21 -10.78 2.23 0.51
N LEU A 22 -11.49 1.44 -0.32
CA LEU A 22 -10.86 0.47 -1.21
C LEU A 22 -9.97 1.12 -2.26
N ALA A 23 -10.44 2.21 -2.89
CA ALA A 23 -9.67 2.94 -3.89
C ALA A 23 -8.37 3.51 -3.30
N ASP A 24 -8.45 4.11 -2.12
CA ASP A 24 -7.30 4.65 -1.40
C ASP A 24 -6.30 3.55 -0.96
N ALA A 25 -6.80 2.45 -0.40
CA ALA A 25 -5.96 1.33 0.00
C ALA A 25 -5.20 0.70 -1.20
N ARG A 26 -5.86 0.60 -2.36
CA ARG A 26 -5.22 0.15 -3.60
C ARG A 26 -4.15 1.13 -4.09
N ALA A 27 -4.42 2.43 -4.03
CA ALA A 27 -3.43 3.45 -4.41
C ALA A 27 -2.20 3.38 -3.49
N ARG A 28 -2.40 3.24 -2.17
CA ARG A 28 -1.32 3.04 -1.20
C ARG A 28 -0.50 1.78 -1.49
N PHE A 29 -1.15 0.67 -1.83
CA PHE A 29 -0.45 -0.55 -2.24
C PHE A 29 0.40 -0.34 -3.50
N ALA A 30 -0.16 0.27 -4.56
CA ALA A 30 0.58 0.55 -5.78
C ALA A 30 1.80 1.46 -5.55
N LEU A 31 1.66 2.49 -4.71
CA LEU A 31 2.79 3.34 -4.30
C LEU A 31 3.86 2.57 -3.54
N ALA A 32 3.46 1.65 -2.64
CA ALA A 32 4.40 0.80 -1.92
C ALA A 32 5.15 -0.17 -2.85
N GLU A 33 4.50 -0.72 -3.87
CA GLU A 33 5.17 -1.52 -4.91
C GLU A 33 6.20 -0.70 -5.68
N GLY A 34 5.84 0.51 -6.11
CA GLY A 34 6.76 1.42 -6.78
C GLY A 34 7.97 1.76 -5.91
N ARG A 35 7.77 1.97 -4.60
CA ARG A 35 8.86 2.24 -3.66
C ARG A 35 9.81 1.04 -3.50
N VAL A 36 9.28 -0.18 -3.43
CA VAL A 36 10.11 -1.40 -3.38
C VAL A 36 10.96 -1.52 -4.65
N ALA A 37 10.38 -1.31 -5.82
CA ALA A 37 11.11 -1.37 -7.09
C ALA A 37 12.22 -0.31 -7.15
N ALA A 38 11.94 0.93 -6.75
CA ALA A 38 12.92 2.00 -6.71
C ALA A 38 14.08 1.71 -5.74
N LEU A 39 13.80 1.19 -4.54
CA LEU A 39 14.82 0.86 -3.56
C LEU A 39 15.62 -0.40 -3.94
N ALA A 40 15.02 -1.34 -4.65
CA ALA A 40 15.73 -2.50 -5.19
C ALA A 40 16.79 -2.05 -6.21
N GLU A 41 16.42 -1.13 -7.11
CA GLU A 41 17.36 -0.57 -8.06
C GLU A 41 18.42 0.31 -7.38
N ALA A 42 18.04 1.12 -6.39
CA ALA A 42 18.99 1.91 -5.60
C ALA A 42 20.01 1.01 -4.89
N HIS A 43 19.57 -0.11 -4.29
CA HIS A 43 20.46 -1.07 -3.65
C HIS A 43 21.42 -1.72 -4.65
N ARG A 44 20.92 -2.11 -5.84
CA ARG A 44 21.75 -2.65 -6.92
C ARG A 44 22.83 -1.67 -7.37
N VAL A 45 22.46 -0.40 -7.56
CA VAL A 45 23.42 0.67 -7.90
C VAL A 45 24.45 0.86 -6.79
N LYS A 46 24.02 0.80 -5.52
CA LYS A 46 24.93 0.93 -4.37
C LYS A 46 25.95 -0.21 -4.29
N GLN A 47 25.52 -1.45 -4.57
CA GLN A 47 26.43 -2.60 -4.68
C GLN A 47 27.48 -2.37 -5.78
N LEU A 48 27.07 -1.94 -6.98
CA LEU A 48 28.01 -1.64 -8.08
C LEU A 48 28.99 -0.50 -7.74
N GLN A 49 28.56 0.48 -6.96
CA GLN A 49 29.43 1.55 -6.47
C GLN A 49 30.43 1.03 -5.44
N TYR A 50 30.01 0.11 -4.57
CA TYR A 50 30.86 -0.51 -3.56
C TYR A 50 31.93 -1.38 -4.20
N ASP A 51 31.58 -2.18 -5.22
CA ASP A 51 32.53 -3.00 -5.98
C ASP A 51 33.62 -2.16 -6.64
N ARG A 52 33.30 -0.90 -6.97
CA ARG A 52 34.23 0.10 -7.52
C ARG A 52 34.89 0.97 -6.44
N GLN A 53 34.74 0.62 -5.16
CA GLN A 53 35.29 1.32 -4.00
C GLN A 53 34.86 2.80 -3.92
N ARG A 54 33.68 3.15 -4.47
CA ARG A 54 33.13 4.52 -4.48
C ARG A 54 32.23 4.83 -3.29
N VAL A 55 31.74 3.81 -2.61
CA VAL A 55 30.92 3.91 -1.39
C VAL A 55 31.37 2.83 -0.42
N THR A 56 30.93 2.92 0.83
CA THR A 56 31.27 1.98 1.88
C THR A 56 30.27 0.82 1.94
N LEU A 57 30.63 -0.26 2.63
CA LEU A 57 29.71 -1.36 2.94
C LEU A 57 28.52 -0.86 3.78
N LEU A 58 28.74 0.12 4.66
CA LEU A 58 27.68 0.72 5.47
C LEU A 58 26.60 1.35 4.60
N ASP A 59 26.98 2.04 3.51
CA ASP A 59 26.02 2.63 2.57
C ASP A 59 25.15 1.57 1.87
N VAL A 60 25.74 0.42 1.55
CA VAL A 60 25.03 -0.71 0.93
C VAL A 60 24.02 -1.30 1.91
N GLU A 61 24.43 -1.54 3.16
CA GLU A 61 23.57 -2.11 4.20
C GLU A 61 22.45 -1.14 4.62
N GLN A 62 22.71 0.17 4.66
CA GLN A 62 21.66 1.18 4.87
C GLN A 62 20.58 1.08 3.78
N THR A 63 20.99 1.04 2.51
CA THR A 63 20.05 0.91 1.39
C THR A 63 19.29 -0.42 1.42
N ARG A 64 19.94 -1.50 1.88
CA ARG A 64 19.31 -2.81 2.09
C ARG A 64 18.23 -2.76 3.18
N LEU A 65 18.51 -2.11 4.31
CA LEU A 65 17.55 -1.93 5.40
C LEU A 65 16.34 -1.12 4.94
N GLU A 66 16.54 -0.09 4.13
CA GLU A 66 15.44 0.69 3.54
C GLU A 66 14.58 -0.16 2.61
N LEU A 67 15.19 -0.98 1.76
CA LEU A 67 14.47 -1.94 0.91
C LEU A 67 13.64 -2.92 1.73
N GLN A 68 14.20 -3.47 2.81
CA GLN A 68 13.48 -4.37 3.72
C GLN A 68 12.29 -3.68 4.39
N ARG A 69 12.46 -2.43 4.85
CA ARG A 69 11.36 -1.63 5.41
C ARG A 69 10.26 -1.40 4.38
N ALA A 70 10.63 -1.03 3.14
CA ALA A 70 9.65 -0.85 2.07
C ALA A 70 8.91 -2.16 1.72
N ALA A 71 9.57 -3.31 1.79
CA ALA A 71 8.93 -4.61 1.58
C ALA A 71 7.90 -4.94 2.68
N LEU A 72 8.20 -4.58 3.94
CA LEU A 72 7.25 -4.69 5.04
C LEU A 72 6.06 -3.75 4.85
N ASP A 73 6.30 -2.50 4.44
CA ASP A 73 5.25 -1.53 4.16
C ASP A 73 4.35 -1.96 2.99
N ARG A 74 4.93 -2.54 1.93
CA ARG A 74 4.17 -3.16 0.83
C ARG A 74 3.25 -4.28 1.34
N THR A 75 3.77 -5.15 2.21
CA THR A 75 2.97 -6.24 2.79
C THR A 75 1.82 -5.70 3.62
N ARG A 76 2.05 -4.67 4.44
CA ARG A 76 0.98 -4.01 5.21
C ARG A 76 -0.07 -3.39 4.30
N ALA A 77 0.34 -2.65 3.27
CA ALA A 77 -0.57 -2.03 2.32
C ALA A 77 -1.40 -3.07 1.53
N LEU A 78 -0.83 -4.25 1.24
CA LEU A 78 -1.56 -5.35 0.63
C LEU A 78 -2.66 -5.88 1.56
N LEU A 79 -2.35 -6.08 2.85
CA LEU A 79 -3.33 -6.51 3.84
C LEU A 79 -4.45 -5.48 4.00
N ASP A 80 -4.11 -4.18 4.03
CA ASP A 80 -5.09 -3.09 4.09
C ASP A 80 -6.00 -3.10 2.85
N ALA A 81 -5.45 -3.32 1.65
CA ALA A 81 -6.24 -3.41 0.42
C ALA A 81 -7.19 -4.62 0.42
N HIS A 82 -6.75 -5.76 0.95
CA HIS A 82 -7.62 -6.94 1.11
C HIS A 82 -8.73 -6.70 2.13
N ARG A 83 -8.42 -6.04 3.25
CA ARG A 83 -9.41 -5.67 4.25
C ARG A 83 -10.44 -4.71 3.67
N ALA A 84 -10.02 -3.64 3.00
CA ALA A 84 -10.92 -2.68 2.38
C ALA A 84 -11.79 -3.33 1.29
N LEU A 85 -11.26 -4.34 0.58
CA LEU A 85 -12.04 -5.12 -0.38
C LEU A 85 -13.14 -5.95 0.30
N ALA A 86 -12.84 -6.54 1.46
CA ALA A 86 -13.84 -7.28 2.24
C ALA A 86 -14.93 -6.34 2.79
N GLU A 87 -14.55 -5.17 3.31
CA GLU A 87 -15.47 -4.15 3.81
C GLU A 87 -16.40 -3.63 2.69
N TRP A 88 -15.85 -3.34 1.51
CA TRP A 88 -16.65 -2.95 0.35
C TRP A 88 -17.62 -4.05 -0.10
N ARG A 89 -17.15 -5.31 -0.13
CA ARG A 89 -18.01 -6.45 -0.48
C ARG A 89 -19.16 -6.62 0.51
N TRP A 90 -18.89 -6.48 1.80
CA TRP A 90 -19.91 -6.53 2.84
C TRP A 90 -20.95 -5.43 2.63
N ALA A 91 -20.50 -4.18 2.46
CA ALA A 91 -21.39 -3.04 2.25
C ALA A 91 -22.28 -3.19 1.00
N THR A 92 -21.83 -3.90 -0.04
CA THR A 92 -22.61 -4.11 -1.28
C THR A 92 -23.46 -5.39 -1.31
N ALA A 93 -23.30 -6.28 -0.32
CA ALA A 93 -24.01 -7.55 -0.28
C ALA A 93 -25.30 -7.50 0.57
N GLU A 94 -25.41 -6.52 1.47
CA GLU A 94 -26.63 -6.14 2.20
C GLU A 94 -27.52 -5.21 1.37
#